data_AF-A0A2V8KMA6-F1
#
_entry.id   AF-A0A2V8KMA6-F1
#
_cell.length_a   1.000
_cell.length_b   1.000
_cell.length_c   1.000
_cell.angle_alpha   90.00
_cell.angle_beta   90.00
_cell.angle_gamma   90.00
#
_symmetry.space_group_name_H-M   'P 1'
#
loop_
_entity.id
_entity.type
_entity.pdbx_description
1 polymer ?
#
loop_
_entity_poly.entity_id
_entity_poly.type
_entity_poly.pdbx_seq_one_letter_code
_entity_poly.pdbx_strand_id
1 'polypeptide(L)'
;MNYRISNSLRFAVIAMFFFALTPRSGAQTATSPQAAAPIDLTGYWVSLVTDNWTYRVVTPPKGDYLYLPLNAEARRVADAWDPTKDEAGGEQCKGYGPLGVMRMPTRLHITWQDEKTLKIETDTGTQTRLLHFGPPEAPTGSRTWQGYSVAEWQLPGSGRGRGGQRAQSGTGTLKVTTTQMRPGYIHKNGVPFSENAVLTEYFTIVSDRGATYLIDTLMLEDPKYLTQSFVRSAQFKKQADAAGWDPIPCSAK
;
A
#
# COMPACT_ATOMS: atom_id res chain seq x y z
N MET A 1 -74.89 -59.75 33.90
CA MET A 1 -75.11 -58.53 33.10
C MET A 1 -73.76 -58.13 32.52
N ASN A 2 -73.72 -57.92 31.20
CA ASN A 2 -72.57 -57.70 30.28
C ASN A 2 -71.50 -56.70 30.84
N TYR A 3 -70.21 -56.73 30.49
CA TYR A 3 -69.61 -56.67 29.15
C TYR A 3 -68.10 -57.06 29.19
N ARG A 4 -67.60 -57.68 28.10
CA ARG A 4 -66.17 -57.94 27.78
C ARG A 4 -65.50 -56.67 27.24
N ILE A 5 -64.23 -56.40 27.55
CA ILE A 5 -63.26 -55.81 26.60
C ILE A 5 -61.85 -56.39 26.84
N SER A 6 -61.27 -56.91 25.77
CA SER A 6 -59.89 -57.43 25.67
C SER A 6 -58.97 -56.29 25.24
N ASN A 7 -57.74 -56.20 25.78
CA ASN A 7 -56.68 -55.38 25.19
C ASN A 7 -55.35 -56.15 25.21
N SER A 8 -55.00 -56.69 24.05
CA SER A 8 -53.68 -57.20 23.71
C SER A 8 -52.77 -56.05 23.29
N LEU A 9 -51.72 -55.75 24.09
CA LEU A 9 -50.71 -54.75 23.74
C LEU A 9 -49.53 -55.44 23.05
N ARG A 10 -49.36 -55.21 21.75
CA ARG A 10 -48.18 -55.62 20.98
C ARG A 10 -47.13 -54.50 21.08
N PHE A 11 -45.95 -54.78 21.64
CA PHE A 11 -44.81 -53.87 21.55
C PHE A 11 -44.11 -54.06 20.20
N ALA A 12 -44.13 -53.02 19.37
CA ALA A 12 -43.30 -52.93 18.17
C ALA A 12 -42.01 -52.19 18.53
N VAL A 13 -40.86 -52.86 18.39
CA VAL A 13 -39.53 -52.25 18.53
C VAL A 13 -39.18 -51.56 17.21
N ILE A 14 -39.16 -50.24 17.20
CA ILE A 14 -38.69 -49.43 16.07
C ILE A 14 -37.19 -49.22 16.25
N ALA A 15 -36.38 -49.82 15.37
CA ALA A 15 -34.95 -49.56 15.28
C ALA A 15 -34.73 -48.21 14.56
N MET A 16 -34.37 -47.17 15.31
CA MET A 16 -33.92 -45.89 14.75
C MET A 16 -32.47 -46.03 14.26
N PHE A 17 -32.28 -46.04 12.95
CA PHE A 17 -30.97 -45.81 12.34
C PHE A 17 -30.62 -44.33 12.42
N PHE A 18 -29.70 -43.97 13.32
CA PHE A 18 -29.04 -42.66 13.32
C PHE A 18 -28.07 -42.60 12.14
N PHE A 19 -28.48 -41.98 11.03
CA PHE A 19 -27.55 -41.51 10.02
C PHE A 19 -26.81 -40.28 10.59
N ALA A 20 -25.57 -40.47 11.00
CA ALA A 20 -24.67 -39.37 11.30
C ALA A 20 -24.34 -38.62 10.01
N LEU A 21 -25.06 -37.52 9.74
CA LEU A 21 -24.65 -36.52 8.77
C LEU A 21 -23.41 -35.83 9.33
N THR A 22 -22.23 -36.28 8.93
CA THR A 22 -21.01 -35.50 9.12
C THR A 22 -21.14 -34.24 8.27
N PRO A 23 -21.15 -33.02 8.86
CA PRO A 23 -21.03 -31.82 8.07
C PRO A 23 -19.63 -31.86 7.46
N ARG A 24 -19.56 -32.08 6.14
CA ARG A 24 -18.39 -31.69 5.35
C ARG A 24 -18.30 -30.18 5.47
N SER A 25 -17.60 -29.71 6.49
CA SER A 25 -16.99 -28.39 6.50
C SER A 25 -16.00 -28.40 5.34
N GLY A 26 -16.48 -28.06 4.14
CA GLY A 26 -15.59 -27.71 3.05
C GLY A 26 -14.78 -26.53 3.55
N ALA A 27 -13.54 -26.77 3.97
CA ALA A 27 -12.58 -25.71 4.18
C ALA A 27 -12.39 -25.03 2.82
N GLN A 28 -13.18 -24.00 2.57
CA GLN A 28 -12.95 -23.10 1.46
C GLN A 28 -11.63 -22.42 1.81
N THR A 29 -10.53 -22.92 1.26
CA THR A 29 -9.20 -22.34 1.41
C THR A 29 -9.33 -20.87 1.06
N ALA A 30 -9.11 -20.00 2.06
CA ALA A 30 -9.17 -18.57 1.85
C ALA A 30 -8.18 -18.23 0.72
N THR A 31 -8.68 -17.65 -0.38
CA THR A 31 -7.84 -17.24 -1.50
C THR A 31 -6.79 -16.26 -1.00
N SER A 32 -5.53 -16.49 -1.36
CA SER A 32 -4.45 -15.59 -0.95
C SER A 32 -4.66 -14.19 -1.55
N PRO A 33 -4.15 -13.12 -0.91
CA PRO A 33 -4.17 -11.77 -1.46
C PRO A 33 -3.61 -11.68 -2.88
N GLN A 34 -2.56 -12.44 -3.19
CA GLN A 34 -2.02 -12.56 -4.54
C GLN A 34 -3.03 -13.16 -5.52
N ALA A 35 -3.63 -14.30 -5.19
CA ALA A 35 -4.60 -14.98 -6.06
C ALA A 35 -5.93 -14.22 -6.17
N ALA A 36 -6.26 -13.36 -5.20
CA ALA A 36 -7.44 -12.53 -5.17
C ALA A 36 -7.22 -11.12 -5.78
N ALA A 37 -6.05 -10.84 -6.35
CA ALA A 37 -5.71 -9.52 -6.86
C ALA A 37 -6.67 -9.08 -7.99
N PRO A 38 -7.40 -7.95 -7.84
CA PRO A 38 -8.31 -7.45 -8.86
C PRO A 38 -7.59 -6.75 -10.01
N ILE A 39 -6.36 -6.29 -9.78
CA ILE A 39 -5.46 -5.67 -10.75
C ILE A 39 -4.07 -6.28 -10.61
N ASP A 40 -3.33 -6.37 -11.71
CA ASP A 40 -1.93 -6.82 -11.69
C ASP A 40 -0.98 -5.62 -11.73
N LEU A 41 -0.25 -5.42 -10.63
CA LEU A 41 0.77 -4.37 -10.50
C LEU A 41 2.16 -4.87 -10.91
N THR A 42 2.35 -6.18 -11.10
CA THR A 42 3.68 -6.80 -11.23
C THR A 42 4.38 -6.44 -12.53
N GLY A 43 5.70 -6.30 -12.49
CA GLY A 43 6.59 -6.02 -13.63
C GLY A 43 7.28 -4.65 -13.52
N TYR A 44 7.79 -4.16 -14.64
CA TYR A 44 8.58 -2.93 -14.71
C TYR A 44 7.73 -1.72 -15.07
N TRP A 45 8.05 -0.58 -14.44
CA TRP A 45 7.36 0.70 -14.63
C TRP A 45 8.37 1.83 -14.66
N VAL A 46 8.14 2.85 -15.48
CA VAL A 46 8.96 4.08 -15.53
C VAL A 46 8.14 5.29 -15.14
N SER A 47 8.67 6.12 -14.25
CA SER A 47 8.02 7.37 -13.83
C SER A 47 7.77 8.28 -15.03
N LEU A 48 6.56 8.82 -15.09
CA LEU A 48 6.20 9.94 -15.96
C LEU A 48 6.21 11.20 -15.11
N VAL A 49 7.10 12.13 -15.47
CA VAL A 49 7.15 13.46 -14.84
C VAL A 49 6.29 14.40 -15.66
N THR A 50 4.98 14.32 -15.47
CA THR A 50 3.98 15.16 -16.16
C THR A 50 3.54 16.38 -15.36
N ASP A 51 3.91 16.44 -14.09
CA ASP A 51 3.58 17.52 -13.16
C ASP A 51 4.80 17.88 -12.28
N ASN A 52 4.75 19.05 -11.65
CA ASN A 52 5.69 19.43 -10.58
C ASN A 52 7.18 19.18 -10.90
N TRP A 53 7.58 19.34 -12.17
CA TRP A 53 8.91 18.97 -12.67
C TRP A 53 10.04 19.61 -11.83
N THR A 54 9.88 20.88 -11.47
CA THR A 54 10.81 21.67 -10.63
C THR A 54 11.06 21.03 -9.27
N TYR A 55 10.10 20.25 -8.76
CA TYR A 55 10.18 19.60 -7.45
C TYR A 55 10.48 18.11 -7.50
N ARG A 56 10.47 17.51 -8.71
CA ARG A 56 10.65 16.07 -8.91
C ARG A 56 12.01 15.75 -9.53
N VAL A 57 12.47 16.53 -10.51
CA VAL A 57 13.71 16.24 -11.26
C VAL A 57 14.94 16.90 -10.64
N VAL A 58 14.75 18.08 -10.08
CA VAL A 58 15.83 18.85 -9.44
C VAL A 58 15.46 19.00 -7.97
N THR A 59 16.47 18.92 -7.09
CA THR A 59 16.25 19.26 -5.68
C THR A 59 15.84 20.73 -5.60
N PRO A 60 14.67 21.04 -5.02
CA PRO A 60 14.19 22.41 -4.98
C PRO A 60 15.18 23.32 -4.23
N PRO A 61 15.23 24.62 -4.55
CA PRO A 61 15.94 25.56 -3.71
C PRO A 61 15.43 25.50 -2.27
N LYS A 62 16.35 25.67 -1.32
CA LYS A 62 15.99 25.88 0.09
C LYS A 62 15.09 27.12 0.20
N GLY A 63 14.03 27.04 1.00
CA GLY A 63 13.04 28.11 1.14
C GLY A 63 11.89 28.06 0.11
N ASP A 64 11.97 27.21 -0.92
CA ASP A 64 10.84 27.02 -1.85
C ASP A 64 9.85 25.99 -1.29
N TYR A 65 8.76 26.51 -0.73
CA TYR A 65 7.69 25.74 -0.10
C TYR A 65 6.34 25.95 -0.78
N LEU A 66 6.34 26.39 -2.05
CA LEU A 66 5.10 26.69 -2.76
C LEU A 66 4.18 25.46 -2.81
N TYR A 67 2.88 25.69 -2.57
CA TYR A 67 1.83 24.66 -2.61
C TYR A 67 1.97 23.52 -1.57
N LEU A 68 2.73 23.75 -0.49
CA LEU A 68 2.87 22.83 0.63
C LEU A 68 2.07 23.31 1.85
N PRO A 69 1.28 22.43 2.50
CA PRO A 69 0.48 22.78 3.68
C PRO A 69 1.34 22.79 4.96
N LEU A 70 2.41 23.59 4.99
CA LEU A 70 3.36 23.63 6.10
C LEU A 70 2.93 24.59 7.21
N ASN A 71 3.05 24.16 8.46
CA ASN A 71 2.97 25.03 9.62
C ASN A 71 4.30 25.79 9.89
N ALA A 72 4.32 26.63 10.93
CA ALA A 72 5.50 27.43 11.28
C ALA A 72 6.71 26.57 11.69
N GLU A 73 6.49 25.46 12.39
CA GLU A 73 7.55 24.57 12.85
C GLU A 73 8.21 23.83 11.68
N ALA A 74 7.42 23.38 10.70
CA ALA A 74 7.94 22.76 9.49
C ALA A 74 8.83 23.72 8.69
N ARG A 75 8.42 24.99 8.54
CA ARG A 75 9.21 26.03 7.87
C ARG A 75 10.51 26.28 8.63
N ARG A 76 10.45 26.42 9.96
CA ARG A 76 11.64 26.61 10.81
C ARG A 76 12.65 25.48 10.63
N VAL A 77 12.19 24.22 10.60
CA VAL A 77 13.06 23.05 10.40
C VAL A 77 13.65 23.03 8.99
N ALA A 78 12.83 23.27 7.96
CA ALA A 78 13.28 23.31 6.56
C ALA A 78 14.29 24.46 6.31
N ASP A 79 14.07 25.63 6.90
CA ASP A 79 14.97 26.78 6.83
C ASP A 79 16.29 26.54 7.59
N ALA A 80 16.31 25.60 8.53
CA ALA A 80 17.53 25.18 9.23
C ALA A 80 18.25 24.01 8.55
N TRP A 81 17.66 23.41 7.51
CA TRP A 81 18.22 22.22 6.85
C TRP A 81 19.58 22.51 6.21
N ASP A 82 20.47 21.53 6.33
CA ASP A 82 21.83 21.53 5.79
C ASP A 82 22.13 20.14 5.20
N PRO A 83 22.18 19.98 3.86
CA PRO A 83 22.42 18.69 3.22
C PRO A 83 23.77 18.08 3.60
N THR A 84 24.78 18.89 3.91
CA THR A 84 26.11 18.39 4.29
C THR A 84 26.09 17.71 5.66
N LYS A 85 25.21 18.15 6.57
CA LYS A 85 24.99 17.44 7.85
C LYS A 85 24.31 16.09 7.65
N ASP A 86 23.38 16.01 6.70
CA ASP A 86 22.75 14.72 6.37
C ASP A 86 23.78 13.75 5.79
N GLU A 87 24.64 14.20 4.86
CA GLU A 87 25.72 13.37 4.32
C GLU A 87 26.70 12.92 5.40
N ALA A 88 27.17 13.84 6.25
CA ALA A 88 28.09 13.53 7.35
C ALA A 88 27.49 12.57 8.38
N GLY A 89 26.16 12.59 8.56
CA GLY A 89 25.42 11.69 9.43
C GLY A 89 25.06 10.33 8.81
N GLY A 90 25.36 10.09 7.52
CA GLY A 90 24.91 8.90 6.79
C GLY A 90 23.40 8.89 6.48
N GLU A 91 22.78 10.06 6.47
CA GLU A 91 21.35 10.29 6.34
C GLU A 91 20.93 10.67 4.91
N GLN A 92 21.76 10.35 3.89
CA GLN A 92 21.48 10.64 2.48
C GLN A 92 20.12 10.11 1.99
N CYS A 93 19.54 9.10 2.65
CA CYS A 93 18.26 8.51 2.29
C CYS A 93 17.02 9.24 2.86
N LYS A 94 17.15 10.35 3.61
CA LYS A 94 15.99 11.08 4.17
C LYS A 94 14.96 11.49 3.13
N GLY A 95 15.40 11.83 1.93
CA GLY A 95 14.52 12.17 0.80
C GLY A 95 13.85 10.96 0.15
N TYR A 96 14.28 9.74 0.46
CA TYR A 96 13.91 8.50 -0.22
C TYR A 96 12.94 7.63 0.58
N GLY A 97 12.33 8.17 1.63
CA GLY A 97 11.18 7.53 2.28
C GLY A 97 10.03 7.27 1.29
N PRO A 98 8.97 6.56 1.71
CA PRO A 98 7.96 6.02 0.79
C PRO A 98 7.24 7.13 0.01
N LEU A 99 7.01 8.30 0.61
CA LEU A 99 6.44 9.46 -0.09
C LEU A 99 7.39 10.04 -1.15
N GLY A 100 8.68 10.15 -0.79
CA GLY A 100 9.68 10.81 -1.63
C GLY A 100 10.06 9.97 -2.82
N VAL A 101 10.40 8.69 -2.61
CA VAL A 101 10.90 7.79 -3.65
C VAL A 101 9.88 7.58 -4.77
N MET A 102 8.59 7.47 -4.43
CA MET A 102 7.51 7.32 -5.42
C MET A 102 7.26 8.58 -6.26
N ARG A 103 7.76 9.73 -5.80
CA ARG A 103 7.62 11.01 -6.52
C ARG A 103 8.87 11.37 -7.31
N MET A 104 10.00 10.69 -7.10
CA MET A 104 11.20 10.94 -7.88
C MET A 104 11.11 10.34 -9.29
N PRO A 105 11.88 10.83 -10.26
CA PRO A 105 12.20 10.11 -11.47
C PRO A 105 12.88 8.80 -11.08
N THR A 106 12.15 7.71 -11.24
CA THR A 106 12.60 6.36 -10.93
C THR A 106 11.89 5.36 -11.82
N ARG A 107 12.46 4.17 -11.93
CA ARG A 107 11.76 2.97 -12.36
C ARG A 107 11.41 2.13 -11.14
N LEU A 108 10.28 1.44 -11.26
CA LEU A 108 9.81 0.48 -10.29
C LEU A 108 9.92 -0.92 -10.85
N HIS A 109 10.32 -1.87 -10.00
CA HIS A 109 10.14 -3.28 -10.24
C HIS A 109 9.21 -3.83 -9.16
N ILE A 110 8.02 -4.26 -9.56
CA ILE A 110 6.98 -4.73 -8.64
C ILE A 110 6.86 -6.24 -8.78
N THR A 111 7.00 -6.98 -7.68
CA THR A 111 6.93 -8.44 -7.66
C THR A 111 6.21 -8.92 -6.40
N TRP A 112 5.61 -10.12 -6.45
CA TRP A 112 5.22 -10.80 -5.22
C TRP A 112 6.44 -11.47 -4.61
N GLN A 113 6.73 -11.17 -3.35
CA GLN A 113 7.77 -11.89 -2.58
C GLN A 113 7.22 -13.23 -2.09
N ASP A 114 5.95 -13.25 -1.72
CA ASP A 114 5.16 -14.41 -1.32
C ASP A 114 3.67 -14.12 -1.56
N GLU A 115 2.78 -15.03 -1.18
CA GLU A 115 1.33 -14.91 -1.43
C GLU A 115 0.64 -13.74 -0.70
N LYS A 116 1.32 -13.09 0.26
CA LYS A 116 0.80 -12.02 1.14
C LYS A 116 1.69 -10.78 1.18
N THR A 117 2.77 -10.74 0.41
CA THR A 117 3.71 -9.61 0.42
C THR A 117 4.04 -9.16 -1.00
N LEU A 118 3.62 -7.94 -1.35
CA LEU A 118 4.01 -7.29 -2.60
C LEU A 118 5.26 -6.44 -2.34
N LYS A 119 6.28 -6.60 -3.18
CA LYS A 119 7.55 -5.89 -3.12
C LYS A 119 7.61 -4.84 -4.23
N ILE A 120 8.00 -3.61 -3.89
CA ILE A 120 8.33 -2.55 -4.84
C ILE A 120 9.81 -2.20 -4.65
N GLU A 121 10.59 -2.39 -5.71
CA GLU A 121 11.99 -1.98 -5.78
C GLU A 121 12.11 -0.72 -6.63
N THR A 122 12.98 0.21 -6.24
CA THR A 122 13.27 1.43 -7.01
C THR A 122 14.72 1.43 -7.45
N ASP A 123 15.00 1.90 -8.66
CA ASP A 123 16.38 2.06 -9.14
C ASP A 123 17.03 3.30 -8.50
N THR A 124 16.34 4.43 -8.51
CA THR A 124 16.73 5.67 -7.83
C THR A 124 16.61 5.50 -6.32
N GLY A 125 17.72 5.69 -5.62
CA GLY A 125 17.85 5.47 -4.18
C GLY A 125 17.95 4.01 -3.77
N THR A 126 17.85 3.05 -4.69
CA THR A 126 17.90 1.59 -4.41
C THR A 126 17.04 1.18 -3.22
N GLN A 127 15.79 1.67 -3.14
CA GLN A 127 14.91 1.38 -2.01
C GLN A 127 14.08 0.12 -2.28
N THR A 128 13.69 -0.57 -1.20
CA THR A 128 12.79 -1.71 -1.25
C THR A 128 11.64 -1.48 -0.28
N ARG A 129 10.41 -1.51 -0.80
CA ARG A 129 9.18 -1.42 -0.02
C ARG A 129 8.50 -2.78 0.00
N LEU A 130 8.11 -3.23 1.19
CA LEU A 130 7.29 -4.42 1.38
C LEU A 130 5.89 -3.99 1.82
N LEU A 131 4.89 -4.48 1.09
CA LEU A 131 3.48 -4.19 1.29
C LEU A 131 2.80 -5.48 1.78
N HIS A 132 2.47 -5.51 3.06
CA HIS A 132 1.98 -6.71 3.74
C HIS A 132 0.46 -6.75 3.76
N PHE A 133 -0.12 -7.85 3.29
CA PHE A 133 -1.55 -8.10 3.38
C PHE A 133 -1.89 -8.88 4.65
N GLY A 134 -2.90 -8.42 5.38
CA GLY A 134 -3.35 -9.03 6.62
C GLY A 134 -3.53 -7.99 7.73
N PRO A 135 -3.87 -8.44 8.95
CA PRO A 135 -3.93 -7.52 10.08
C PRO A 135 -2.56 -6.86 10.29
N PRO A 136 -2.52 -5.56 10.64
CA PRO A 136 -1.26 -4.90 10.95
C PRO A 136 -0.53 -5.67 12.04
N GLU A 137 0.71 -6.07 11.78
CA GLU A 137 1.55 -6.63 12.82
C GLU A 137 1.96 -5.51 13.79
N ALA A 138 2.08 -5.85 15.07
CA ALA A 138 2.62 -4.91 16.04
C ALA A 138 4.03 -4.51 15.60
N PRO A 139 4.42 -3.22 15.68
CA PRO A 139 5.78 -2.81 15.37
C PRO A 139 6.76 -3.54 16.30
N THR A 140 7.51 -4.52 15.77
CA THR A 140 8.46 -5.32 16.55
C THR A 140 9.91 -4.86 16.40
N GLY A 141 10.15 -3.77 15.68
CA GLY A 141 11.51 -3.29 15.36
C GLY A 141 11.65 -1.76 15.34
N SER A 142 12.89 -1.32 15.14
CA SER A 142 13.20 0.10 14.92
C SER A 142 12.56 0.61 13.64
N ARG A 143 12.12 1.87 13.64
CA ARG A 143 11.62 2.55 12.44
C ARG A 143 12.64 2.46 11.29
N THR A 144 12.14 2.23 10.09
CA THR A 144 12.96 2.17 8.87
C THR A 144 12.66 3.38 7.97
N TRP A 145 13.48 3.59 6.93
CA TRP A 145 13.19 4.64 5.94
C TRP A 145 11.87 4.42 5.21
N GLN A 146 11.54 3.16 4.89
CA GLN A 146 10.32 2.79 4.18
C GLN A 146 9.12 2.56 5.10
N GLY A 147 9.32 2.58 6.42
CA GLY A 147 8.28 2.27 7.39
C GLY A 147 7.78 0.83 7.30
N TYR A 148 6.55 0.62 7.78
CA TYR A 148 5.80 -0.62 7.69
C TYR A 148 4.48 -0.34 6.95
N SER A 149 4.25 -1.07 5.86
CA SER A 149 3.13 -0.84 4.95
C SER A 149 2.11 -1.97 5.04
N VAL A 150 0.86 -1.62 5.33
CA VAL A 150 -0.28 -2.55 5.29
C VAL A 150 -1.06 -2.35 4.01
N ALA A 151 -1.31 -3.42 3.28
CA ALA A 151 -1.96 -3.44 1.98
C ALA A 151 -3.34 -4.10 2.02
N GLU A 152 -4.30 -3.47 1.35
CA GLU A 152 -5.69 -3.92 1.28
C GLU A 152 -6.23 -3.74 -0.14
N TRP A 153 -6.81 -4.79 -0.71
CA TRP A 153 -7.56 -4.67 -1.95
C TRP A 153 -8.91 -3.99 -1.70
N GLN A 154 -9.15 -2.89 -2.41
CA GLN A 154 -10.44 -2.22 -2.46
C GLN A 154 -11.12 -2.54 -3.78
N LEU A 155 -12.33 -3.10 -3.70
CA LEU A 155 -13.14 -3.47 -4.84
C LEU A 155 -14.26 -2.44 -5.05
N PRO A 156 -14.55 -2.02 -6.30
CA PRO A 156 -15.73 -1.22 -6.58
C PRO A 156 -16.99 -1.94 -6.10
N GLY A 157 -17.85 -1.24 -5.35
CA GLY A 157 -19.11 -1.82 -4.85
C GLY A 157 -19.01 -2.64 -3.56
N SER A 158 -17.85 -2.66 -2.87
CA SER A 158 -17.68 -3.33 -1.56
C SER A 158 -18.42 -2.66 -0.38
N GLY A 159 -19.26 -1.65 -0.65
CA GLY A 159 -20.18 -1.08 0.35
C GLY A 159 -21.23 -2.09 0.80
N ARG A 160 -21.69 -1.98 2.06
CA ARG A 160 -22.69 -2.86 2.72
C ARG A 160 -24.11 -2.80 2.13
N GLY A 161 -24.26 -2.46 0.85
CA GLY A 161 -25.54 -2.28 0.20
C GLY A 161 -25.58 -2.95 -1.17
N ARG A 162 -26.37 -4.02 -1.26
CA ARG A 162 -26.91 -4.63 -2.50
C ARG A 162 -25.93 -5.49 -3.31
N GLY A 163 -26.08 -6.81 -3.12
CA GLY A 163 -25.71 -7.86 -4.08
C GLY A 163 -24.22 -7.93 -4.41
N GLY A 164 -23.50 -8.85 -3.76
CA GLY A 164 -22.08 -9.11 -4.03
C GLY A 164 -21.84 -9.45 -5.51
N GLN A 165 -21.59 -8.43 -6.32
CA GLN A 165 -21.05 -8.60 -7.65
C GLN A 165 -19.60 -9.06 -7.47
N ARG A 166 -19.28 -10.18 -8.13
CA ARG A 166 -17.92 -10.71 -8.21
C ARG A 166 -17.02 -9.58 -8.73
N ALA A 167 -15.89 -9.32 -8.07
CA ALA A 167 -14.89 -8.38 -8.54
C ALA A 167 -14.64 -8.64 -10.04
N GLN A 168 -14.95 -7.67 -10.88
CA GLN A 168 -14.60 -7.76 -12.29
C GLN A 168 -13.09 -7.57 -12.38
N SER A 169 -12.38 -8.58 -12.90
CA SER A 169 -10.94 -8.49 -13.17
C SER A 169 -10.65 -7.21 -13.95
N GLY A 170 -9.68 -6.43 -13.48
CA GLY A 170 -9.35 -5.11 -14.04
C GLY A 170 -10.07 -3.93 -13.37
N THR A 171 -10.90 -4.16 -12.35
CA THR A 171 -11.53 -3.07 -11.57
C THR A 171 -11.20 -3.24 -10.09
N GLY A 172 -10.42 -2.30 -9.54
CA GLY A 172 -9.90 -2.39 -8.17
C GLY A 172 -8.85 -1.34 -7.86
N THR A 173 -8.52 -1.20 -6.59
CA THR A 173 -7.48 -0.30 -6.10
C THR A 173 -6.72 -1.00 -4.98
N LEU A 174 -5.39 -0.92 -4.98
CA LEU A 174 -4.62 -1.30 -3.82
C LEU A 174 -4.53 -0.09 -2.89
N LYS A 175 -5.14 -0.16 -1.72
CA LYS A 175 -4.89 0.81 -0.65
C LYS A 175 -3.69 0.34 0.14
N VAL A 176 -2.77 1.25 0.43
CA VAL A 176 -1.63 1.00 1.30
C VAL A 176 -1.59 2.06 2.39
N THR A 177 -1.42 1.65 3.65
CA THR A 177 -1.15 2.56 4.76
C THR A 177 0.22 2.26 5.34
N THR A 178 1.12 3.25 5.27
CA THR A 178 2.50 3.17 5.74
C THR A 178 2.67 4.00 7.02
N THR A 179 3.21 3.37 8.05
CA THR A 179 3.53 4.00 9.36
C THR A 179 4.95 3.60 9.79
N GLN A 180 5.37 3.94 11.01
CA GLN A 180 6.71 3.57 11.54
C GLN A 180 7.87 4.03 10.65
N MET A 181 7.66 5.11 9.89
CA MET A 181 8.68 5.73 9.06
C MET A 181 9.64 6.54 9.94
N ARG A 182 10.94 6.48 9.65
CA ARG A 182 11.89 7.46 10.16
C ARG A 182 11.49 8.87 9.69
N PRO A 183 11.73 9.93 10.48
CA PRO A 183 11.58 11.30 9.99
C PRO A 183 12.37 11.50 8.70
N GLY A 184 11.73 12.04 7.68
CA GLY A 184 12.32 12.22 6.36
C GLY A 184 11.79 13.46 5.68
N TYR A 185 11.89 13.52 4.35
CA TYR A 185 11.51 14.70 3.60
C TYR A 185 10.34 14.47 2.63
N ILE A 186 9.42 15.43 2.60
CA ILE A 186 8.38 15.56 1.56
C ILE A 186 9.02 15.99 0.23
N HIS A 187 10.02 16.88 0.33
CA HIS A 187 10.85 17.36 -0.78
C HIS A 187 12.31 17.36 -0.34
N LYS A 188 13.24 17.00 -1.24
CA LYS A 188 14.68 16.91 -0.94
C LYS A 188 15.36 18.24 -0.53
N ASN A 189 14.61 19.34 -0.40
CA ASN A 189 15.08 20.64 0.09
C ASN A 189 14.88 20.84 1.61
N GLY A 190 14.74 19.75 2.36
CA GLY A 190 14.63 19.78 3.82
C GLY A 190 13.21 19.92 4.36
N VAL A 191 12.16 19.96 3.51
CA VAL A 191 10.78 20.01 3.99
C VAL A 191 10.44 18.71 4.71
N PRO A 192 10.17 18.74 6.03
CA PRO A 192 10.12 17.53 6.83
C PRO A 192 8.75 16.86 6.84
N PHE A 193 8.76 15.56 7.09
CA PHE A 193 7.67 14.86 7.78
C PHE A 193 8.23 14.17 9.03
N SER A 194 7.38 13.98 10.04
CA SER A 194 7.75 13.44 11.35
C SER A 194 7.67 11.92 11.43
N GLU A 195 8.22 11.36 12.49
CA GLU A 195 8.11 9.94 12.86
C GLU A 195 6.67 9.46 13.14
N ASN A 196 5.73 10.40 13.29
CA ASN A 196 4.30 10.16 13.51
C ASN A 196 3.47 10.38 12.24
N ALA A 197 4.13 10.65 11.10
CA ALA A 197 3.44 10.78 9.84
C ALA A 197 2.78 9.44 9.43
N VAL A 198 1.61 9.55 8.81
CA VAL A 198 0.88 8.42 8.21
C VAL A 198 0.76 8.69 6.72
N LEU A 199 1.27 7.77 5.91
CA LEU A 199 1.13 7.84 4.46
C LEU A 199 0.04 6.85 4.03
N THR A 200 -1.00 7.33 3.37
CA THR A 200 -1.97 6.48 2.68
C THR A 200 -1.81 6.62 1.19
N GLU A 201 -1.65 5.50 0.49
CA GLU A 201 -1.50 5.42 -0.96
C GLU A 201 -2.64 4.62 -1.58
N TYR A 202 -3.00 4.98 -2.81
CA TYR A 202 -3.96 4.26 -3.63
C TYR A 202 -3.36 3.99 -5.00
N PHE A 203 -3.05 2.72 -5.27
CA PHE A 203 -2.53 2.28 -6.56
C PHE A 203 -3.66 1.81 -7.47
N THR A 204 -3.70 2.37 -8.67
CA THR A 204 -4.68 2.04 -9.71
C THR A 204 -3.99 1.82 -11.04
N ILE A 205 -4.61 0.98 -11.88
CA ILE A 205 -4.16 0.76 -13.26
C ILE A 205 -5.17 1.38 -14.22
N VAL A 206 -4.66 2.10 -15.21
CA VAL A 206 -5.44 2.63 -16.33
C VAL A 206 -4.77 2.23 -17.64
N SER A 207 -5.55 1.80 -18.62
CA SER A 207 -5.04 1.50 -19.96
C SER A 207 -5.61 2.49 -20.97
N ASP A 208 -4.74 3.08 -21.78
CA ASP A 208 -5.12 3.98 -22.86
C ASP A 208 -4.25 3.71 -24.09
N ARG A 209 -4.88 3.60 -25.27
CA ARG A 209 -4.23 3.41 -26.58
C ARG A 209 -3.11 2.34 -26.59
N GLY A 210 -3.33 1.22 -25.91
CA GLY A 210 -2.38 0.11 -25.84
C GLY A 210 -1.22 0.30 -24.85
N ALA A 211 -1.15 1.44 -24.15
CA ALA A 211 -0.27 1.64 -23.01
C ALA A 211 -1.01 1.38 -21.69
N THR A 212 -0.30 0.85 -20.70
CA THR A 212 -0.80 0.67 -19.34
C THR A 212 -0.06 1.62 -18.41
N TYR A 213 -0.80 2.28 -17.53
CA TYR A 213 -0.30 3.26 -16.58
C TYR A 213 -0.66 2.83 -15.16
N LEU A 214 0.31 2.97 -14.26
CA LEU A 214 0.14 2.89 -12.82
C LEU A 214 0.01 4.31 -12.28
N ILE A 215 -1.07 4.57 -11.56
CA ILE A 215 -1.27 5.83 -10.85
C ILE A 215 -1.24 5.52 -9.37
N ASP A 216 -0.31 6.15 -8.67
CA ASP A 216 -0.19 6.15 -7.22
C ASP A 216 -0.68 7.50 -6.69
N THR A 217 -1.73 7.50 -5.88
CA THR A 217 -2.21 8.70 -5.18
C THR A 217 -1.78 8.66 -3.72
N LEU A 218 -0.91 9.59 -3.34
CA LEU A 218 -0.25 9.67 -2.05
C LEU A 218 -0.90 10.74 -1.18
N MET A 219 -1.25 10.39 0.05
CA MET A 219 -1.85 11.26 1.06
C MET A 219 -1.01 11.16 2.34
N LEU A 220 -0.23 12.19 2.64
CA LEU A 220 0.56 12.26 3.87
C LEU A 220 -0.15 13.11 4.91
N GLU A 221 -0.38 12.53 6.07
CA GLU A 221 -0.86 13.22 7.28
C GLU A 221 0.26 13.30 8.29
N ASP A 222 0.49 14.48 8.84
CA ASP A 222 1.49 14.69 9.88
C ASP A 222 1.07 15.85 10.80
N PRO A 223 0.57 15.56 12.02
CA PRO A 223 0.09 16.59 12.92
C PRO A 223 1.19 17.52 13.44
N LYS A 224 2.47 17.13 13.31
CA LYS A 224 3.60 17.95 13.78
C LYS A 224 3.96 19.06 12.81
N TYR A 225 3.94 18.78 11.51
CA TYR A 225 4.49 19.68 10.48
C TYR A 225 3.46 20.20 9.47
N LEU A 226 2.31 19.52 9.31
CA LEU A 226 1.32 19.87 8.31
C LEU A 226 0.05 20.48 8.92
N THR A 227 -0.53 21.47 8.23
CA THR A 227 -1.81 22.09 8.60
C THR A 227 -3.02 21.35 8.02
N GLN A 228 -2.79 20.53 7.00
CA GLN A 228 -3.76 19.63 6.36
C GLN A 228 -2.98 18.53 5.61
N SER A 229 -3.66 17.47 5.18
CA SER A 229 -3.03 16.37 4.46
C SER A 229 -2.34 16.88 3.17
N PHE A 230 -1.10 16.44 2.95
CA PHE A 230 -0.41 16.66 1.69
C PHE A 230 -0.83 15.58 0.69
N VAL A 231 -1.48 15.97 -0.40
CA VAL A 231 -1.99 15.05 -1.43
C VAL A 231 -1.33 15.30 -2.77
N ARG A 232 -0.80 14.26 -3.40
CA ARG A 232 -0.25 14.28 -4.77
C ARG A 232 -0.48 12.94 -5.45
N SER A 233 -0.30 12.90 -6.75
CA SER A 233 -0.27 11.65 -7.50
C SER A 233 1.04 11.52 -8.29
N ALA A 234 1.55 10.30 -8.40
CA ALA A 234 2.65 9.93 -9.27
C ALA A 234 2.13 8.96 -10.35
N GLN A 235 2.61 9.11 -11.58
CA GLN A 235 2.21 8.28 -12.71
C GLN A 235 3.40 7.53 -13.24
N PHE A 236 3.20 6.28 -13.62
CA PHE A 236 4.23 5.43 -14.22
C PHE A 236 3.67 4.73 -15.45
N LYS A 237 4.49 4.57 -16.48
CA LYS A 237 4.15 3.79 -17.67
C LYS A 237 4.73 2.38 -17.54
N LYS A 238 3.95 1.37 -17.92
CA LYS A 238 4.41 -0.01 -18.00
C LYS A 238 5.55 -0.17 -19.00
N GLN A 239 6.58 -0.93 -18.64
CA GLN A 239 7.64 -1.37 -19.54
C GLN A 239 7.52 -2.86 -19.82
N ALA A 240 8.05 -3.30 -20.98
CA ALA A 240 8.07 -4.70 -21.36
C ALA A 240 9.06 -5.53 -20.53
N ASP A 241 10.16 -4.90 -20.11
CA ASP A 241 11.30 -5.52 -19.43
C ASP A 241 12.05 -4.48 -18.57
N ALA A 242 13.25 -4.85 -18.11
CA ALA A 242 14.13 -4.01 -17.30
C ALA A 242 14.88 -2.93 -18.09
N ALA A 243 14.53 -2.65 -19.35
CA ALA A 243 15.26 -1.68 -20.16
C ALA A 243 15.31 -0.30 -19.49
N GLY A 244 16.54 0.21 -19.32
CA GLY A 244 16.83 1.49 -18.68
C GLY A 244 16.84 1.45 -17.15
N TRP A 245 16.68 0.29 -16.52
CA TRP A 245 16.92 0.12 -15.09
C TRP A 245 18.36 0.53 -14.74
N ASP A 246 18.51 1.51 -13.87
CA ASP A 246 19.81 2.13 -13.55
C ASP A 246 19.91 2.41 -12.04
N PRO A 247 20.39 1.43 -11.24
CA PRO A 247 20.48 1.57 -9.79
C PRO A 247 21.43 2.70 -9.36
N ILE A 248 20.89 3.70 -8.69
CA ILE A 248 21.65 4.85 -8.18
C ILE A 248 21.43 4.93 -6.66
N PRO A 249 22.48 5.02 -5.83
CA PRO A 249 22.32 5.11 -4.38
C PRO A 249 21.63 6.42 -3.95
N CYS A 250 21.19 6.49 -2.70
CA CYS A 250 20.65 7.72 -2.14
C CYS A 250 21.69 8.87 -2.18
N SER A 251 21.22 10.09 -2.43
CA SER A 251 21.99 11.33 -2.29
C SER A 251 21.22 12.37 -1.47
N ALA A 252 21.90 13.13 -0.60
CA ALA A 252 21.24 14.20 0.15
C ALA A 252 20.81 15.39 -0.74
N LYS A 253 21.35 15.47 -1.96
CA LYS A 253 21.08 16.49 -2.97
C LYS A 253 20.42 15.91 -4.20
#